data_AF-A0A967T6Y4-F1
#
_entry.id   AF-A0A967T6Y4-F1
#
_cell.length_a   1.000
_cell.length_b   1.000
_cell.length_c   1.000
_cell.angle_alpha   90.00
_cell.angle_beta   90.00
_cell.angle_gamma   90.00
#
_symmetry.space_group_name_H-M   'P 1'
#
loop_
_entity.id
_entity.type
_entity.pdbx_description
1 polymer ?
#
loop_
_entity_poly.entity_id
_entity_poly.type
_entity_poly.pdbx_seq_one_letter_code
_entity_poly.pdbx_strand_id
1 'polypeptide(L)'
;YPVKIAHNKDWKSGQGTSVSLAARNAAKWTGAIIFMLVDQPQIRSELIVELVERHARTQSPVIVPFVGEKQGNPVLFDWVTFSKLGELDG
;
A
#
# COMPACT_ATOMS: atom_id res chain seq x y z
N TYR A 1 1.89 20.13 -1.85
CA TYR A 1 0.71 19.36 -2.26
C TYR A 1 -0.12 19.02 -1.03
N PRO A 2 -1.44 19.22 -1.03
CA PRO A 2 -2.26 18.88 0.12
C PRO A 2 -2.36 17.37 0.28
N VAL A 3 -2.12 16.88 1.50
CA VAL A 3 -2.36 15.48 1.89
C VAL A 3 -3.87 15.28 2.05
N LYS A 4 -4.42 14.19 1.48
CA LYS A 4 -5.80 13.78 1.72
C LYS A 4 -5.84 12.86 2.93
N ILE A 5 -6.70 13.17 3.90
CA ILE A 5 -6.88 12.37 5.10
C ILE A 5 -8.23 11.65 4.99
N ALA A 6 -8.21 10.32 5.02
CA ALA A 6 -9.40 9.49 5.13
C ALA A 6 -9.48 8.92 6.54
N HIS A 7 -10.49 9.32 7.32
CA HIS A 7 -10.66 8.86 8.69
C HIS A 7 -11.46 7.54 8.72
N ASN A 8 -10.79 6.45 9.09
CA ASN A 8 -11.44 5.17 9.33
C ASN A 8 -12.10 5.13 10.71
N LYS A 9 -13.43 5.16 10.76
CA LYS A 9 -14.20 5.06 12.00
C LYS A 9 -14.16 3.65 12.61
N ASP A 10 -13.90 2.64 11.79
CA ASP A 10 -13.93 1.22 12.16
C ASP A 10 -12.53 0.67 12.46
N TRP A 11 -11.55 1.53 12.73
CA TRP A 11 -10.15 1.14 12.98
C TRP A 11 -9.99 0.10 14.09
N LYS A 12 -10.90 0.08 15.07
CA LYS A 12 -10.90 -0.89 16.18
C LYS A 12 -11.19 -2.31 15.73
N SER A 13 -11.84 -2.48 14.58
CA SER A 13 -12.12 -3.80 14.01
C SER A 13 -10.86 -4.43 13.41
N GLY A 14 -9.82 -3.64 13.14
CA GLY A 14 -8.48 -4.07 12.75
C GLY A 14 -7.86 -3.20 11.65
N GLN A 15 -6.70 -3.61 11.15
CA GLN A 15 -5.94 -2.85 10.15
C GLN A 15 -6.49 -3.00 8.73
N GLY A 16 -7.04 -4.17 8.39
CA GLY A 16 -7.64 -4.46 7.08
C GLY A 16 -8.76 -3.48 6.71
N THR A 17 -9.54 -2.98 7.67
CA THR A 17 -10.55 -1.94 7.43
C THR A 17 -9.93 -0.63 6.90
N SER A 18 -8.73 -0.27 7.34
CA SER A 18 -8.02 0.94 6.85
C SER A 18 -7.44 0.72 5.46
N VAL A 19 -6.93 -0.49 5.19
CA VAL A 19 -6.44 -0.91 3.86
C VAL A 19 -7.59 -0.91 2.85
N SER A 20 -8.73 -1.48 3.23
CA SER A 20 -9.97 -1.50 2.44
C SER A 20 -10.48 -0.09 2.15
N LEU A 21 -10.50 0.79 3.15
CA LEU A 21 -10.87 2.20 2.96
C LEU A 21 -9.95 2.88 1.94
N ALA A 22 -8.64 2.66 2.02
CA ALA A 22 -7.68 3.24 1.07
C ALA A 22 -7.90 2.72 -0.36
N ALA A 23 -8.06 1.40 -0.55
CA ALA A 23 -8.29 0.80 -1.85
C ALA A 23 -9.59 1.30 -2.52
N ARG A 24 -10.67 1.44 -1.73
CA ARG A 24 -11.96 1.97 -2.21
C ARG A 24 -11.93 3.46 -2.57
N ASN A 25 -11.03 4.24 -1.96
CA ASN A 25 -10.92 5.69 -2.16
C ASN A 25 -9.79 6.11 -3.11
N ALA A 26 -9.03 5.15 -3.65
CA ALA A 26 -8.01 5.42 -4.65
C ALA A 26 -8.63 6.10 -5.89
N ALA A 27 -7.88 7.02 -6.50
CA ALA A 27 -8.37 7.67 -7.71
C ALA A 27 -8.48 6.64 -8.86
N LYS A 28 -9.41 6.87 -9.79
CA LYS A 28 -9.63 5.94 -10.92
C LYS A 28 -8.40 5.73 -11.82
N TRP A 29 -7.45 6.65 -11.79
CA TRP A 29 -6.20 6.59 -12.54
C TRP A 29 -5.01 6.08 -11.71
N THR A 30 -5.24 5.64 -10.47
CA THR A 30 -4.18 5.09 -9.62
C THR A 30 -3.80 3.69 -10.09
N GLY A 31 -2.57 3.52 -10.59
CA GLY A 31 -2.05 2.22 -11.05
C GLY A 31 -1.60 1.28 -9.93
N ALA A 32 -1.22 1.82 -8.77
CA ALA A 32 -0.81 1.03 -7.61
C ALA A 32 -0.92 1.83 -6.30
N ILE A 33 -0.98 1.14 -5.16
CA ILE A 33 -0.90 1.70 -3.81
C ILE A 33 0.31 1.12 -3.09
N ILE A 34 1.06 1.97 -2.39
CA ILE A 34 2.11 1.54 -1.47
C ILE A 34 1.59 1.69 -0.04
N PHE A 35 1.52 0.59 0.70
CA PHE A 35 1.21 0.62 2.12
C PHE A 35 2.50 0.70 2.94
N MET A 36 2.56 1.70 3.83
CA MET A 36 3.67 1.95 4.74
C MET A 36 3.15 1.96 6.18
N LEU A 37 3.98 1.51 7.12
CA LEU A 37 3.66 1.57 8.54
C LEU A 37 4.20 2.86 9.14
N VAL A 38 3.43 3.47 10.06
CA VAL A 38 3.79 4.75 10.68
C VAL A 38 4.96 4.65 11.65
N ASP A 39 5.21 3.46 12.19
CA ASP A 39 6.26 3.16 13.16
C ASP A 39 7.62 2.86 12.52
N GLN A 40 7.75 3.01 11.19
CA GLN A 40 8.98 2.77 10.44
C GLN A 40 9.59 4.06 9.85
N PRO A 41 10.02 5.03 10.68
CA PRO A 41 10.49 6.35 10.21
C PRO A 41 11.83 6.31 9.46
N GLN A 42 12.57 5.19 9.51
CA GLN A 42 13.87 5.04 8.85
C GLN A 42 13.76 4.53 7.40
N ILE A 43 12.55 4.29 6.87
CA ILE A 43 12.37 3.94 5.46
C ILE A 43 12.88 5.09 4.61
N ARG A 44 13.86 4.79 3.74
CA ARG A 44 14.44 5.78 2.84
C ARG A 44 13.55 5.95 1.61
N SER A 45 13.52 7.17 1.07
CA SER A 45 12.77 7.51 -0.14
C SER A 45 13.14 6.66 -1.34
N GLU A 46 14.40 6.24 -1.44
CA GLU A 46 14.90 5.45 -2.58
C GLU A 46 14.21 4.10 -2.68
N LEU A 47 13.82 3.49 -1.55
CA LEU A 47 13.07 2.24 -1.54
C LEU A 47 11.68 2.41 -2.17
N ILE A 48 11.02 3.54 -1.90
CA ILE A 48 9.71 3.86 -2.49
C ILE A 48 9.85 4.01 -4.01
N VAL A 49 10.88 4.74 -4.46
CA VAL A 49 11.17 4.93 -5.89
C VAL A 49 11.45 3.58 -6.57
N GLU A 50 12.25 2.71 -5.94
CA GLU A 50 12.56 1.38 -6.48
C GLU A 50 11.30 0.51 -6.64
N LEU A 51 10.39 0.53 -5.66
CA LEU A 51 9.11 -0.18 -5.77
C LEU A 51 8.29 0.31 -6.96
N VAL A 52 8.20 1.63 -7.16
CA VAL A 52 7.47 2.23 -8.29
C VAL A 52 8.11 1.85 -9.62
N GLU A 53 9.44 1.96 -9.74
CA GLU A 53 10.15 1.60 -10.97
C GLU A 53 10.00 0.12 -11.30
N ARG A 54 10.08 -0.74 -10.29
CA ARG A 54 9.91 -2.18 -10.48
C ARG A 54 8.49 -2.51 -10.94
N HIS A 55 7.48 -1.89 -10.32
CA HIS A 55 6.09 -2.01 -10.76
C HIS A 55 5.89 -1.57 -12.20
N ALA A 56 6.46 -0.43 -12.59
CA ALA A 56 6.35 0.07 -13.96
C ALA A 56 6.93 -0.90 -15.00
N ARG A 57 7.96 -1.68 -14.64
CA ARG A 57 8.61 -2.66 -15.54
C ARG A 57 7.90 -4.00 -15.57
N THR A 58 7.40 -4.48 -14.44
CA THR A 58 6.92 -5.86 -14.31
C THR A 58 5.41 -5.98 -14.25
N GLN A 59 4.71 -4.90 -13.88
CA GLN A 59 3.28 -4.89 -13.57
C GLN A 59 2.87 -6.03 -12.61
N SER A 60 3.79 -6.39 -11.70
CA SER A 60 3.54 -7.48 -10.75
C SER A 60 2.40 -7.10 -9.81
N PRO A 61 1.43 -8.00 -9.54
CA PRO A 61 0.30 -7.71 -8.68
C PRO A 61 0.68 -7.22 -7.28
N VAL A 62 1.77 -7.75 -6.74
CA VAL A 62 2.33 -7.39 -5.43
C VAL A 62 3.86 -7.35 -5.52
N ILE A 63 4.48 -6.33 -4.94
CA ILE A 63 5.93 -6.22 -4.78
C ILE A 63 6.24 -6.00 -3.31
N VAL A 64 7.02 -6.92 -2.74
CA VAL A 64 7.42 -6.92 -1.33
C VAL A 64 8.95 -6.77 -1.24
N PRO A 65 9.48 -5.84 -0.42
CA PRO A 65 10.89 -5.77 -0.13
C PRO A 65 11.30 -6.85 0.86
N PHE A 66 12.57 -7.24 0.83
CA PHE A 66 13.16 -8.18 1.77
C PHE A 66 14.29 -7.51 2.56
N VAL A 67 14.32 -7.76 3.87
CA VAL A 67 15.44 -7.41 4.75
C VAL A 67 16.08 -8.73 5.19
N GLY A 68 17.20 -9.08 4.53
CA GLY A 68 17.71 -10.45 4.60
C GLY A 68 16.70 -11.42 4.01
N GLU A 69 16.31 -12.44 4.78
CA GLU A 69 15.32 -13.45 4.36
C GLU A 69 13.87 -13.10 4.74
N LYS A 70 13.65 -11.97 5.43
CA LYS A 70 12.33 -11.59 5.92
C LYS A 70 11.66 -10.60 4.97
N GLN A 71 10.41 -10.89 4.60
CA GLN A 71 9.53 -9.92 3.95
C GLN A 71 9.32 -8.71 4.87
N GLY A 72 9.42 -7.52 4.29
CA GLY A 72 9.30 -6.26 5.00
C GLY A 72 8.27 -5.32 4.38
N ASN A 73 8.23 -4.12 4.94
CA ASN A 73 7.46 -2.99 4.43
C ASN A 73 8.42 -1.91 3.89
N PRO A 74 7.96 -1.06 2.96
CA PRO A 74 6.58 -0.93 2.48
C PRO A 74 6.26 -1.87 1.31
N VAL A 75 4.98 -2.24 1.14
CA VAL A 75 4.53 -3.18 0.10
C VAL A 75 3.72 -2.43 -0.95
N LEU A 76 4.02 -2.70 -2.23
CA LEU A 76 3.27 -2.15 -3.36
C LEU A 76 2.25 -3.17 -3.87
N PHE A 77 1.04 -2.69 -4.12
CA PHE A 77 -0.09 -3.45 -4.65
C PHE A 77 -0.59 -2.80 -5.95
N ASP A 78 -0.60 -3.54 -7.05
CA ASP A 78 -1.14 -3.09 -8.34
C ASP A 78 -2.67 -2.95 -8.30
N TRP A 79 -3.23 -2.10 -9.16
CA TRP A 79 -4.66 -1.85 -9.27
C TRP A 79 -5.52 -3.13 -9.43
N VAL A 80 -4.99 -4.21 -10.03
CA VAL A 80 -5.70 -5.49 -10.14
C VAL A 80 -6.04 -6.09 -8.77
N THR A 81 -5.33 -5.70 -7.72
CA THR A 81 -5.58 -6.17 -6.35
C THR A 81 -6.63 -5.34 -5.61
N PHE A 82 -7.02 -4.16 -6.11
CA PHE A 82 -7.86 -3.20 -5.36
C PHE A 82 -9.23 -3.76 -5.03
N SER A 83 -9.83 -4.55 -5.94
CA SER A 83 -11.10 -5.23 -5.65
C SER A 83 -10.98 -6.11 -4.41
N LYS A 84 -9.90 -6.90 -4.33
CA LYS A 84 -9.69 -7.82 -3.21
C LYS A 84 -9.30 -7.10 -1.92
N LEU A 85 -8.44 -6.07 -2.02
CA LEU A 85 -8.11 -5.21 -0.89
C LEU A 85 -9.35 -4.49 -0.35
N GLY A 86 -10.24 -4.07 -1.24
CA GLY A 86 -11.51 -3.45 -0.89
C GLY A 86 -12.51 -4.40 -0.21
N GLU A 87 -12.26 -5.70 -0.17
CA GLU A 87 -13.07 -6.67 0.57
C GLU A 87 -12.51 -6.96 1.96
N LEU A 88 -11.33 -6.44 2.31
CA LEU A 88 -10.71 -6.70 3.60
C LEU A 88 -11.59 -6.16 4.74
N ASP A 89 -11.77 -7.03 5.71
CA ASP A 89 -12.22 -6.74 7.06
C ASP A 89 -11.01 -6.77 8.00
N GLY A 90 -11.26 -6.61 9.30
CA GLY A 90 -10.21 -6.80 10.29
C GLY A 90 -9.06 -5.85 10.12
#